data_AF-A0A6N8FU15-F1
#
_entry.id   AF-A0A6N8FU15-F1
#
_cell.length_a   1.000
_cell.length_b   1.000
_cell.length_c   1.000
_cell.angle_alpha   90.00
_cell.angle_beta   90.00
_cell.angle_gamma   90.00
#
_symmetry.space_group_name_H-M   'P 1'
#
loop_
_entity.id
_entity.type
_entity.pdbx_description
1 polymer ?
#
loop_
_entity_poly.entity_id
_entity_poly.type
_entity_poly.pdbx_seq_one_letter_code
_entity_poly.pdbx_strand_id
1 'polypeptide(L)' 'MGGKTLLSGVTTYISPESKAELEAWAQEEERSVSWLLAKLIENKLQERRQKLSLAKNAIN' A
#
# COMPACT_ATOMS: atom_id res chain seq x y z
N MET A 1 10.60 27.29 -2.99
CA MET A 1 9.70 27.01 -1.85
C MET A 1 9.10 25.62 -2.03
N GLY A 2 9.77 24.58 -1.51
CA GLY A 2 9.34 23.18 -1.66
C GLY A 2 8.72 22.69 -0.37
N GLY A 3 7.38 22.64 -0.31
CA GLY A 3 6.66 22.08 0.83
C GLY A 3 7.06 20.62 1.02
N LYS A 4 7.68 20.30 2.16
CA LYS A 4 8.02 18.93 2.52
C LYS A 4 6.71 18.18 2.69
N THR A 5 6.39 17.26 1.78
CA THR A 5 5.28 16.31 1.96
C THR A 5 5.51 15.58 3.28
N LEU A 6 4.61 15.77 4.25
CA LEU A 6 4.67 15.09 5.54
C LEU A 6 4.26 13.63 5.33
N LEU A 7 5.23 12.79 4.99
CA LEU A 7 5.03 11.34 4.92
C LEU A 7 5.25 10.72 6.30
N SER A 8 4.35 9.83 6.70
CA SER A 8 4.49 9.00 7.91
C SER A 8 4.84 7.58 7.51
N GLY A 9 5.87 7.02 8.13
CA GLY A 9 6.27 5.63 7.93
C GLY A 9 5.50 4.67 8.83
N VAL A 10 5.30 3.44 8.35
CA VAL A 10 4.79 2.32 9.15
C VAL A 10 5.82 1.19 9.08
N THR A 11 6.12 0.56 10.21
CA THR A 11 7.03 -0.59 10.29
C THR A 11 6.26 -1.81 10.75
N THR A 12 6.49 -2.94 10.09
CA THR A 12 5.93 -4.24 10.47
C THR A 12 6.94 -5.35 10.18
N TYR A 13 6.70 -6.53 10.73
CA TYR A 13 7.48 -7.73 10.47
C TYR A 13 6.69 -8.67 9.56
N ILE A 14 7.39 -9.25 8.58
CA ILE A 14 6.85 -10.25 7.64
C ILE A 14 7.78 -11.46 7.62
N SER A 15 7.31 -12.58 7.08
CA SER A 15 8.17 -13.75 6.90
C SER A 15 9.29 -13.44 5.89
N PRO A 16 10.46 -14.12 6.01
CA PRO A 16 11.53 -13.99 5.03
C PRO A 16 11.09 -14.33 3.60
N GLU A 17 10.19 -15.31 3.45
CA GLU A 17 9.62 -15.72 2.16
C GLU A 17 8.83 -14.59 1.51
N SER A 18 7.89 -13.96 2.25
CA SER A 18 7.13 -12.84 1.73
C SER A 18 8.02 -11.63 1.43
N LYS A 19 9.11 -11.44 2.18
CA LYS A 19 10.08 -10.39 1.86
C LYS A 19 10.78 -10.66 0.53
N ALA A 20 11.24 -11.89 0.31
CA ALA A 20 11.91 -12.29 -0.94
C ALA A 20 10.97 -12.14 -2.15
N GLU A 21 9.70 -12.52 -1.99
CA GLU A 21 8.67 -12.33 -3.03
C GLU A 21 8.46 -10.85 -3.38
N LEU A 22 8.36 -9.97 -2.37
CA LEU A 22 8.24 -8.53 -2.58
C LEU A 22 9.48 -7.91 -3.24
N GLU A 23 10.67 -8.39 -2.91
CA GLU A 23 11.93 -7.96 -3.53
C GLU A 23 12.01 -8.38 -5.00
N ALA A 24 11.63 -9.63 -5.32
CA ALA A 24 11.55 -10.11 -6.69
C ALA A 24 10.54 -9.31 -7.52
N TRP A 25 9.34 -9.09 -6.98
CA TRP A 25 8.31 -8.32 -7.67
C TRP A 25 8.75 -6.86 -7.91
N ALA A 26 9.35 -6.20 -6.91
CA ALA A 26 9.87 -4.85 -7.08
C ALA A 26 10.96 -4.77 -8.17
N GLN A 27 11.80 -5.82 -8.28
CA GLN A 27 12.81 -5.93 -9.32
C GLN A 27 12.19 -6.08 -10.72
N GLU A 28 11.16 -6.92 -10.87
CA GLU A 28 10.42 -7.11 -12.13
C GLU A 28 9.77 -5.81 -12.63
N GLU A 29 9.29 -4.98 -11.71
CA GLU A 29 8.68 -3.68 -12.05
C GLU A 29 9.69 -2.52 -12.20
N GLU A 30 10.99 -2.77 -12.00
CA GLU A 30 12.04 -1.75 -11.96
C GLU A 30 11.72 -0.64 -10.93
N ARG A 31 11.28 -1.03 -9.73
CA ARG A 31 10.88 -0.12 -8.65
C ARG A 31 11.52 -0.51 -7.32
N SER A 32 11.42 0.37 -6.33
CA SER A 32 11.81 0.04 -4.96
C SER A 32 10.70 -0.73 -4.24
N VAL A 33 11.08 -1.60 -3.30
CA VAL A 33 10.13 -2.30 -2.41
C VAL A 33 9.24 -1.30 -1.67
N SER A 34 9.79 -0.15 -1.25
CA SER A 34 9.02 0.93 -0.60
C SER A 34 7.92 1.51 -1.49
N TRP A 35 8.19 1.66 -2.80
CA TRP A 35 7.21 2.14 -3.77
C TRP A 35 6.12 1.09 -3.99
N LEU A 36 6.51 -0.17 -4.19
CA LEU A 36 5.59 -1.29 -4.38
C LEU A 36 4.64 -1.41 -3.19
N LEU A 37 5.18 -1.42 -1.97
CA LEU A 37 4.38 -1.47 -0.74
C LEU A 37 3.43 -0.28 -0.62
N ALA A 38 3.88 0.93 -0.95
CA ALA A 38 3.00 2.11 -0.94
C ALA A 38 1.82 1.92 -1.89
N LYS A 39 2.03 1.38 -3.10
CA LYS A 39 0.96 1.11 -4.07
C LYS A 39 0.01 0.01 -3.63
N LEU A 40 0.53 -1.09 -3.08
CA LEU A 40 -0.31 -2.16 -2.54
C LEU A 40 -1.20 -1.64 -1.40
N ILE A 41 -0.65 -0.82 -0.50
CA ILE A 41 -1.40 -0.22 0.61
C ILE A 41 -2.45 0.78 0.08
N GLU A 42 -2.08 1.68 -0.83
CA GLU A 42 -3.00 2.65 -1.45
C GLU A 42 -4.21 1.94 -2.07
N ASN A 43 -3.95 0.91 -2.88
CA ASN A 43 -4.97 0.13 -3.57
C ASN A 43 -5.90 -0.58 -2.57
N LYS A 44 -5.36 -1.27 -1.56
CA LYS A 44 -6.18 -1.95 -0.54
C LYS A 44 -6.98 -1.00 0.33
N LEU A 45 -6.44 0.18 0.66
CA LEU A 45 -7.19 1.20 1.37
C LEU A 45 -8.32 1.79 0.51
N GLN A 46 -8.12 1.93 -0.81
CA GLN A 46 -9.17 2.36 -1.72
C GLN A 46 -10.29 1.32 -1.83
N GLU A 47 -9.96 0.04 -2.02
CA GLU A 47 -10.93 -1.06 -2.02
C GLU A 47 -11.75 -1.06 -0.72
N ARG A 48 -11.09 -0.90 0.44
CA ARG A 48 -11.76 -0.83 1.74
C ARG A 48 -12.74 0.35 1.83
N ARG A 49 -12.33 1.54 1.39
CA ARG A 49 -13.20 2.74 1.39
C ARG A 49 -14.42 2.54 0.48
N GLN A 50 -14.25 1.94 -0.69
CA GLN A 50 -15.34 1.65 -1.61
C GLN A 50 -16.36 0.67 -0.98
N LYS A 51 -15.88 -0.42 -0.37
CA LYS A 51 -16.75 -1.38 0.34
C LYS A 51 -17.55 -0.72 1.46
N LEU A 52 -16.92 0.15 2.25
CA LEU A 52 -17.60 0.89 3.32
C LEU A 52 -18.63 1.90 2.78
N SER A 53 -18.31 2.57 1.67
CA SER A 53 -19.25 3.49 1.02
C SER A 53 -20.50 2.77 0.49
N LEU A 54 -20.32 1.61 -0.15
CA LEU A 54 -21.44 0.79 -0.63
C LEU A 54 -22.30 0.28 0.53
N ALA A 55 -21.68 -0.21 1.60
CA ALA A 55 -22.40 -0.65 2.79
C ALA A 55 -23.20 0.49 3.45
N LYS A 56 -22.63 1.70 3.51
CA LYS A 56 -23.31 2.88 4.06
C LYS A 56 -24.49 3.33 3.20
N ASN A 57 -24.38 3.22 1.88
CA ASN A 57 -25.46 3.57 0.95
C ASN A 57 -26.58 2.52 0.89
N ALA A 58 -26.33 1.28 1.33
CA ALA A 58 -27.35 0.24 1.40
C ALA A 58 -28.21 0.29 2.68
N ILE A 59 -27.83 1.11 3.66
CA ILE A 59 -28.51 1.27 4.95
C ILE A 59 -29.35 2.58 5.01
N ASN A 60 -29.18 3.47 4.02
CA ASN A 60 -29.97 4.70 3.84
C ASN A 60 -30.94 4.55 2.67
#